data_AF-A0A836W0C4-F1
#
_entry.id   AF-A0A836W0C4-F1
#
_cell.length_a   1.000
_cell.length_b   1.000
_cell.length_c   1.000
_cell.angle_alpha   90.00
_cell.angle_beta   90.00
_cell.angle_gamma   90.00
#
_symmetry.space_group_name_H-M   'P 1'
#
loop_
_entity.id
_entity.type
_entity.pdbx_description
1 polymer ?
#
loop_
_entity_poly.entity_id
_entity_poly.type
_entity_poly.pdbx_seq_one_letter_code
_entity_poly.pdbx_strand_id
1 'polypeptide(L)'
;MTHEVELAGCTPEPLMNYLKALGVFRLVAEQADPDATACWRADRFVLRSRFDQGGLVEFLLHDYQPTPIVAPWAGGSGFFGKDNRSAVEAIAQSKTPRLEPYRDIIRRVQEILAEEGLSEKPNAEQKERLLRRYRREMPDCFIQWMDTAIILQAEGQVFAPVLGTGGNDGRLDFTQNVMQRLADQLHFVADSGVSNTRPLLLNSLVAEPVSGLAKAAVGQFAPGRAGGPNATQGMEGDSTDNPWDFVLMLEGTLLLAGALVRRTGILSTDKAAFPFTVRARPVGAAAGTDSESTEARGELWLPLWKTFVSRRELELLFAEGRAELAARPARDAVDFARAVASLGVDRGIRQFARFGFLKRSGKAFLAVAMERFPVPDRPREAVGLIQEVDRWLDGFRRIAGPDASARFRMALSQIESAVFDYCRYGRREDILNVLIALATAQEELAVTGGKRGNKVLCPPLGTLSPKWLTATHDGSLEYEIALALAGIYDRERKLPPIRANVEPVELKGNWWNWCIEIGPEVVWKRASLTGNMIAALERRIMDGLRNGCETLPLDCKRSLPLEAIALFLAGEPDDERVERLFRALLLIDHRAPLPERLPRPKWPDPPP
;
A
#
# COMPACT_ATOMS: atom_id res chain seq x y z
N MET A 1 -7.99 -40.58 0.01
CA MET A 1 -8.74 -39.89 1.07
C MET A 1 -8.13 -38.51 1.21
N THR A 2 -8.93 -37.46 1.35
CA THR A 2 -8.43 -36.09 1.54
C THR A 2 -8.69 -35.65 2.97
N HIS A 3 -7.72 -34.98 3.57
CA HIS A 3 -7.74 -34.50 4.95
C HIS A 3 -7.63 -32.97 4.94
N GLU A 4 -8.26 -32.30 5.90
CA GLU A 4 -8.03 -30.88 6.20
C GLU A 4 -7.17 -30.79 7.45
N VAL A 5 -6.02 -30.13 7.34
CA VAL A 5 -5.10 -29.88 8.45
C VAL A 5 -5.07 -28.38 8.71
N GLU A 6 -5.47 -27.98 9.92
CA GLU A 6 -5.32 -26.60 10.38
C GLU A 6 -3.89 -26.35 10.85
N LEU A 7 -3.18 -25.45 10.17
CA LEU A 7 -1.83 -25.05 10.53
C LEU A 7 -1.89 -23.87 11.50
N ALA A 8 -2.13 -24.14 12.78
CA ALA A 8 -2.26 -23.08 13.79
C ALA A 8 -0.98 -22.23 13.99
N GLY A 9 0.19 -22.72 13.60
CA GLY A 9 1.44 -21.95 13.56
C GLY A 9 1.57 -21.03 12.34
N CYS A 10 0.67 -21.15 11.36
CA CYS A 10 0.63 -20.39 10.11
C CYS A 10 -0.51 -19.38 10.15
N THR A 11 -0.23 -18.20 10.71
CA THR A 11 -1.16 -17.05 10.80
C THR A 11 -0.87 -16.00 9.73
N PRO A 12 -1.82 -15.10 9.39
CA PRO A 12 -1.59 -14.00 8.46
C PRO A 12 -0.48 -13.04 8.89
N GLU A 13 -0.23 -12.91 10.19
CA GLU A 13 0.75 -12.00 10.79
C GLU A 13 1.51 -12.73 11.91
N PRO A 14 2.83 -12.51 12.09
CA PRO A 14 3.71 -11.63 11.30
C PRO A 14 4.00 -12.18 9.89
N LEU A 15 4.69 -11.39 9.04
CA LEU A 15 5.01 -11.75 7.64
C LEU A 15 5.65 -13.14 7.52
N MET A 16 6.52 -13.51 8.48
CA MET A 16 7.14 -14.82 8.53
C MET A 16 6.13 -15.97 8.52
N ASN A 17 5.03 -15.84 9.28
CA ASN A 17 4.02 -16.89 9.39
C ASN A 17 3.21 -17.04 8.11
N TYR A 18 2.89 -15.93 7.45
CA TYR A 18 2.19 -15.95 6.16
C TYR A 18 3.03 -16.64 5.09
N LEU A 19 4.30 -16.25 4.97
CA LEU A 19 5.21 -16.83 3.99
C LEU A 19 5.49 -18.31 4.30
N LYS A 20 5.64 -18.68 5.58
CA LYS A 20 5.72 -20.10 5.97
C LYS A 20 4.52 -20.90 5.49
N ALA A 21 3.31 -20.36 5.66
CA ALA A 21 2.08 -21.00 5.21
C ALA A 21 2.12 -21.30 3.70
N LEU A 22 2.57 -20.32 2.91
CA LEU A 22 2.79 -20.46 1.49
C LEU A 22 3.87 -21.50 1.16
N GLY A 23 4.96 -21.54 1.92
CA GLY A 23 6.03 -22.50 1.73
C GLY A 23 5.56 -23.94 1.96
N VAL A 24 4.88 -24.20 3.06
CA VAL A 24 4.29 -25.52 3.34
C VAL A 24 3.33 -25.93 2.22
N PHE A 25 2.45 -25.03 1.80
CA PHE A 25 1.52 -25.31 0.71
C PHE A 25 2.22 -25.65 -0.60
N ARG A 26 3.18 -24.82 -1.01
CA ARG A 26 3.95 -25.00 -2.23
C ARG A 26 4.67 -26.35 -2.22
N LEU A 27 5.38 -26.66 -1.15
CA LEU A 27 6.15 -27.91 -1.03
C LEU A 27 5.26 -29.14 -1.12
N VAL A 28 4.13 -29.16 -0.42
CA VAL A 28 3.18 -30.28 -0.50
C VAL A 28 2.62 -30.40 -1.92
N ALA A 29 2.19 -29.30 -2.51
CA ALA A 29 1.59 -29.30 -3.85
C ALA A 29 2.59 -29.63 -4.98
N GLU A 30 3.88 -29.33 -4.78
CA GLU A 30 4.92 -29.53 -5.79
C GLU A 30 5.56 -30.93 -5.67
N GLN A 31 5.81 -31.41 -4.45
CA GLN A 31 6.64 -32.60 -4.23
C GLN A 31 5.84 -33.86 -3.84
N ALA A 32 4.60 -33.72 -3.37
CA ALA A 32 3.85 -34.85 -2.82
C ALA A 32 2.43 -35.01 -3.36
N ASP A 33 1.65 -33.93 -3.44
CA ASP A 33 0.23 -33.98 -3.77
C ASP A 33 -0.19 -32.81 -4.68
N PRO A 34 -0.11 -32.97 -6.02
CA PRO A 34 -0.48 -31.91 -6.98
C PRO A 34 -1.91 -31.39 -6.86
N ASP A 35 -2.82 -32.16 -6.26
CA ASP A 35 -4.22 -31.80 -6.06
C ASP A 35 -4.46 -31.07 -4.71
N ALA A 36 -3.38 -30.79 -3.95
CA ALA A 36 -3.48 -30.05 -2.71
C ALA A 36 -4.05 -28.64 -2.95
N THR A 37 -4.91 -28.21 -2.04
CA THR A 37 -5.53 -26.89 -2.04
C THR A 37 -5.45 -26.25 -0.66
N ALA A 38 -5.52 -24.92 -0.58
CA ALA A 38 -5.45 -24.24 0.72
C ALA A 38 -6.33 -22.99 0.82
N CYS A 39 -6.69 -22.60 2.04
CA CYS A 39 -7.41 -21.36 2.32
C CYS A 39 -7.08 -20.78 3.70
N TRP A 40 -7.48 -19.53 3.93
CA TRP A 40 -7.47 -18.91 5.25
C TRP A 40 -8.83 -19.09 5.94
N ARG A 41 -8.83 -19.62 7.16
CA ARG A 41 -10.03 -19.81 8.00
C ARG A 41 -9.69 -19.41 9.43
N ALA A 42 -10.45 -18.46 9.99
CA ALA A 42 -10.27 -17.99 11.38
C ALA A 42 -8.80 -17.68 11.74
N ASP A 43 -8.12 -16.91 10.89
CA ASP A 43 -6.71 -16.53 11.03
C ASP A 43 -5.69 -17.68 11.05
N ARG A 44 -6.09 -18.84 10.52
CA ARG A 44 -5.22 -20.00 10.33
C ARG A 44 -5.21 -20.39 8.87
N PHE A 45 -4.07 -20.90 8.43
CA PHE A 45 -3.96 -21.51 7.13
C PHE A 45 -4.44 -22.96 7.20
N VAL A 46 -5.36 -23.34 6.31
CA VAL A 46 -5.91 -24.69 6.24
C VAL A 46 -5.44 -25.33 4.95
N LEU A 47 -4.70 -26.44 5.08
CA LEU A 47 -4.23 -27.25 3.97
C LEU A 47 -5.18 -28.43 3.77
N ARG A 48 -5.65 -28.63 2.54
CA ARG A 48 -6.40 -29.82 2.14
C ARG A 48 -5.55 -30.65 1.17
N SER A 49 -5.17 -31.85 1.58
CA SER A 49 -4.31 -32.75 0.80
C SER A 49 -4.59 -34.22 1.17
N ARG A 50 -3.81 -35.14 0.61
CA ARG A 50 -3.79 -36.56 0.98
C ARG A 50 -3.19 -36.83 2.38
N PHE A 51 -2.55 -35.85 3.00
CA PHE A 51 -1.89 -36.01 4.30
C PHE A 51 -2.78 -35.56 5.44
N ASP A 52 -2.89 -36.38 6.47
CA ASP A 52 -3.26 -35.91 7.80
C ASP A 52 -2.07 -35.18 8.47
N GLN A 53 -2.26 -34.71 9.71
CA GLN A 53 -1.20 -34.00 10.43
C GLN A 53 0.08 -34.86 10.58
N GLY A 54 -0.07 -36.16 10.85
CA GLY A 54 1.07 -37.07 11.03
C GLY A 54 1.85 -37.26 9.73
N GLY A 55 1.14 -37.54 8.64
CA GLY A 55 1.72 -37.69 7.30
C GLY A 55 2.40 -36.42 6.80
N LEU A 56 1.85 -35.24 7.10
CA LEU A 56 2.47 -33.96 6.75
C LEU A 56 3.82 -33.77 7.46
N VAL A 57 3.88 -34.12 8.75
CA VAL A 57 5.11 -34.05 9.55
C VAL A 57 6.15 -35.04 9.02
N GLU A 58 5.75 -36.27 8.72
CA GLU A 58 6.66 -37.28 8.14
C GLU A 58 7.23 -36.84 6.79
N PHE A 59 6.38 -36.31 5.90
CA PHE A 59 6.80 -35.77 4.62
C PHE A 59 7.88 -34.69 4.80
N LEU A 60 7.66 -33.69 5.68
CA LEU A 60 8.61 -32.61 5.89
C LEU A 60 9.92 -33.07 6.56
N LEU A 61 9.86 -34.07 7.44
CA LEU A 61 11.05 -34.62 8.09
C LEU A 61 11.87 -35.50 7.16
N HIS A 62 11.24 -36.25 6.24
CA HIS A 62 11.91 -37.37 5.56
C HIS A 62 11.97 -37.24 4.03
N ASP A 63 10.97 -36.63 3.41
CA ASP A 63 10.81 -36.62 1.95
C ASP A 63 11.08 -35.23 1.34
N TYR A 64 10.85 -34.17 2.11
CA TYR A 64 11.04 -32.79 1.67
C TYR A 64 12.45 -32.54 1.14
N GLN A 65 12.50 -32.04 -0.10
CA GLN A 65 13.71 -31.61 -0.78
C GLN A 65 13.79 -30.08 -0.78
N PRO A 66 14.77 -29.47 -0.08
CA PRO A 66 14.91 -28.02 -0.06
C PRO A 66 15.21 -27.42 -1.44
N THR A 67 14.53 -26.32 -1.75
CA THR A 67 14.81 -25.57 -2.99
C THR A 67 16.19 -24.90 -2.90
N PRO A 68 17.02 -24.94 -3.96
CA PRO A 68 18.33 -24.30 -3.96
C PRO A 68 18.25 -22.76 -3.90
N ILE A 69 18.29 -22.20 -2.69
CA ILE A 69 18.26 -20.76 -2.44
C ILE A 69 19.69 -20.27 -2.19
N VAL A 70 20.29 -19.64 -3.20
CA VAL A 70 21.69 -19.17 -3.17
C VAL A 70 21.80 -17.76 -3.76
N ALA A 71 22.70 -16.92 -3.23
CA ALA A 71 22.93 -15.57 -3.75
C ALA A 71 24.39 -15.35 -4.18
N PRO A 72 24.89 -16.05 -5.23
CA PRO A 72 26.28 -15.97 -5.68
C PRO A 72 26.65 -14.64 -6.38
N TRP A 73 25.95 -13.57 -6.03
CA TRP A 73 26.17 -12.17 -6.42
C TRP A 73 26.28 -11.25 -5.19
N ALA A 74 26.17 -11.81 -3.98
CA ALA A 74 26.21 -11.09 -2.72
C ALA A 74 27.42 -11.54 -1.88
N GLY A 75 28.09 -10.58 -1.25
CA GLY A 75 29.11 -10.89 -0.25
C GLY A 75 28.43 -11.37 1.02
N GLY A 76 29.00 -12.37 1.69
CA GLY A 76 28.38 -13.10 2.79
C GLY A 76 27.51 -14.29 2.36
N SER A 77 27.41 -14.59 1.06
CA SER A 77 26.59 -15.71 0.56
C SER A 77 27.23 -17.08 0.76
N GLY A 78 28.55 -17.13 1.03
CA GLY A 78 29.31 -18.37 1.21
C GLY A 78 30.08 -18.80 -0.03
N PHE A 79 30.08 -18.01 -1.11
CA PHE A 79 30.78 -18.33 -2.35
C PHE A 79 32.12 -17.58 -2.51
N PHE A 80 32.30 -16.43 -1.86
CA PHE A 80 33.49 -15.60 -2.02
C PHE A 80 34.53 -15.83 -0.92
N GLY A 81 35.77 -15.40 -1.14
CA GLY A 81 36.91 -15.74 -0.28
C GLY A 81 36.82 -15.24 1.16
N LYS A 82 36.07 -14.16 1.42
CA LYS A 82 35.85 -13.59 2.77
C LYS A 82 34.58 -14.11 3.45
N ASP A 83 33.84 -14.98 2.78
CA ASP A 83 32.58 -15.49 3.29
C ASP A 83 32.80 -16.72 4.19
N ASN A 84 31.87 -16.98 5.12
CA ASN A 84 31.83 -18.27 5.81
C ASN A 84 31.29 -19.35 4.86
N ARG A 85 32.14 -20.32 4.51
CA ARG A 85 31.85 -21.37 3.53
C ARG A 85 31.35 -22.69 4.11
N SER A 86 31.39 -22.84 5.44
CA SER A 86 31.08 -24.11 6.14
C SER A 86 29.78 -24.76 5.66
N ALA A 87 28.67 -24.03 5.66
CA ALA A 87 27.38 -24.56 5.25
C ALA A 87 27.31 -24.89 3.75
N VAL A 88 27.89 -24.05 2.90
CA VAL A 88 27.93 -24.28 1.43
C VAL A 88 28.73 -25.54 1.13
N GLU A 89 29.90 -25.69 1.75
CA GLU A 89 30.77 -26.86 1.59
C GLU A 89 30.14 -28.13 2.16
N ALA A 90 29.48 -28.04 3.34
CA ALA A 90 28.77 -29.17 3.94
C ALA A 90 27.63 -29.68 3.04
N ILE A 91 26.84 -28.76 2.45
CA ILE A 91 25.81 -29.14 1.48
C ILE A 91 26.46 -29.74 0.22
N ALA A 92 27.48 -29.10 -0.35
CA ALA A 92 28.19 -29.57 -1.55
C ALA A 92 28.76 -30.99 -1.40
N GLN A 93 29.24 -31.34 -0.20
CA GLN A 93 29.84 -32.64 0.13
C GLN A 93 28.82 -33.66 0.68
N SER A 94 27.58 -33.24 0.92
CA SER A 94 26.52 -34.11 1.44
C SER A 94 26.25 -35.29 0.50
N LYS A 95 25.80 -36.42 1.07
CA LYS A 95 25.39 -37.60 0.31
C LYS A 95 23.89 -37.85 0.38
N THR A 96 23.14 -36.98 1.06
CA THR A 96 21.70 -37.14 1.24
C THR A 96 20.97 -36.86 -0.08
N PRO A 97 20.05 -37.74 -0.51
CA PRO A 97 19.33 -37.56 -1.77
C PRO A 97 18.57 -36.22 -1.85
N ARG A 98 17.95 -35.80 -0.74
CA ARG A 98 17.15 -34.56 -0.70
C ARG A 98 17.92 -33.26 -0.96
N LEU A 99 19.26 -33.28 -0.84
CA LEU A 99 20.12 -32.13 -1.12
C LEU A 99 20.76 -32.20 -2.52
N GLU A 100 20.43 -33.21 -3.34
CA GLU A 100 20.98 -33.35 -4.69
C GLU A 100 20.76 -32.12 -5.58
N PRO A 101 19.54 -31.56 -5.70
CA PRO A 101 19.34 -30.34 -6.48
C PRO A 101 20.18 -29.17 -5.96
N TYR A 102 20.36 -29.08 -4.64
CA TYR A 102 21.15 -28.04 -4.00
C TYR A 102 22.65 -28.17 -4.33
N ARG A 103 23.17 -29.40 -4.31
CA ARG A 103 24.57 -29.69 -4.68
C ARG A 103 24.86 -29.34 -6.13
N ASP A 104 23.94 -29.67 -7.05
CA ASP A 104 24.12 -29.40 -8.47
C ASP A 104 24.16 -27.90 -8.75
N ILE A 105 23.30 -27.11 -8.09
CA ILE A 105 23.33 -25.66 -8.18
C ILE A 105 24.64 -25.09 -7.60
N ILE A 106 25.09 -25.55 -6.43
CA ILE A 106 26.36 -25.08 -5.85
C ILE A 106 27.54 -25.38 -6.78
N ARG A 107 27.59 -26.59 -7.35
CA ARG A 107 28.63 -26.99 -8.31
C ARG A 107 28.62 -26.08 -9.53
N ARG A 108 27.45 -25.85 -10.13
CA ARG A 108 27.32 -24.99 -11.32
C ARG A 108 27.71 -23.54 -11.04
N VAL A 109 27.35 -23.03 -9.86
CA VAL A 109 27.78 -21.70 -9.42
C VAL A 109 29.30 -21.60 -9.31
N GLN A 110 29.94 -22.59 -8.68
CA GLN A 110 31.39 -22.63 -8.52
C GLN A 110 32.13 -22.72 -9.87
N GLU A 111 31.62 -23.51 -10.81
CA GLU A 111 32.13 -23.57 -12.19
C GLU A 111 32.08 -22.19 -12.87
N ILE A 112 30.91 -21.52 -12.85
CA ILE A 112 30.76 -20.19 -13.48
C ILE A 112 31.68 -19.16 -12.83
N LEU A 113 31.81 -19.16 -11.49
CA LEU A 113 32.71 -18.24 -10.79
C LEU A 113 34.18 -18.49 -11.14
N ALA A 114 34.58 -19.76 -11.29
CA ALA A 114 35.94 -20.12 -11.71
C ALA A 114 36.22 -19.67 -13.15
N GLU A 115 35.27 -19.88 -14.08
CA GLU A 115 35.38 -19.45 -15.47
C GLU A 115 35.43 -17.92 -15.62
N GLU A 116 34.73 -17.17 -14.77
CA GLU A 116 34.77 -15.70 -14.72
C GLU A 116 36.01 -15.16 -13.97
N GLY A 117 36.80 -16.03 -13.33
CA GLY A 117 37.95 -15.63 -12.51
C GLY A 117 37.58 -14.83 -11.26
N LEU A 118 36.38 -15.04 -10.71
CA LEU A 118 35.84 -14.29 -9.58
C LEU A 118 35.99 -15.07 -8.26
N SER A 119 36.98 -14.66 -7.45
CA SER A 119 37.20 -15.20 -6.10
C SER A 119 36.73 -14.26 -4.98
N GLU A 120 36.68 -12.96 -5.26
CA GLU A 120 36.15 -11.93 -4.36
C GLU A 120 34.76 -11.46 -4.81
N LYS A 121 34.09 -10.73 -3.91
CA LYS A 121 32.77 -10.14 -4.18
C LYS A 121 32.82 -9.30 -5.47
N PRO A 122 31.89 -9.53 -6.43
CA PRO A 122 31.90 -8.79 -7.68
C PRO A 122 31.62 -7.31 -7.47
N ASN A 123 32.31 -6.46 -8.23
CA ASN A 123 31.97 -5.04 -8.37
C ASN A 123 30.66 -4.87 -9.17
N ALA A 124 30.21 -3.62 -9.40
CA ALA A 124 28.92 -3.37 -10.05
C ALA A 124 28.84 -3.96 -11.48
N GLU A 125 29.85 -3.75 -12.31
CA GLU A 125 29.89 -4.24 -13.70
C GLU A 125 30.00 -5.77 -13.77
N GLN A 126 30.87 -6.34 -12.93
CA GLN A 126 31.02 -7.80 -12.81
C GLN A 126 29.71 -8.44 -12.33
N LYS A 127 29.03 -7.82 -11.35
CA LYS A 127 27.75 -8.30 -10.84
C LYS A 127 26.69 -8.29 -11.92
N GLU A 128 26.59 -7.22 -12.71
CA GLU A 128 25.62 -7.15 -13.81
C GLU A 128 25.89 -8.24 -14.86
N ARG A 129 27.15 -8.41 -15.28
CA ARG A 129 27.55 -9.47 -16.22
C ARG A 129 27.20 -10.85 -15.68
N LEU A 130 27.51 -11.10 -14.41
CA LEU A 130 27.30 -12.37 -13.74
C LEU A 130 25.80 -12.70 -13.60
N LEU A 131 24.97 -11.73 -13.24
CA LEU A 131 23.51 -11.91 -13.16
C LEU A 131 22.90 -12.27 -14.52
N ARG A 132 23.32 -11.60 -15.60
CA ARG A 132 22.87 -11.92 -16.97
C ARG A 132 23.33 -13.32 -17.40
N ARG A 133 24.54 -13.71 -17.00
CA ARG A 133 25.08 -15.04 -17.28
C ARG A 133 24.33 -16.13 -16.52
N TYR A 134 24.08 -15.95 -15.22
CA TYR A 134 23.27 -16.89 -14.45
C TYR A 134 21.87 -17.05 -15.04
N ARG A 135 21.24 -15.96 -15.48
CA ARG A 135 19.92 -16.04 -16.12
C ARG A 135 19.91 -16.91 -17.38
N ARG A 136 21.03 -16.97 -18.10
CA ARG A 136 21.16 -17.72 -19.36
C ARG A 136 21.50 -19.19 -19.15
N GLU A 137 22.30 -19.50 -18.13
CA GLU A 137 22.96 -20.81 -17.99
C GLU A 137 22.45 -21.65 -16.81
N MET A 138 21.73 -21.05 -15.85
CA MET A 138 21.29 -21.76 -14.65
C MET A 138 19.95 -22.48 -14.89
N PRO A 139 19.70 -23.61 -14.19
CA PRO A 139 18.42 -24.32 -14.24
C PRO A 139 17.23 -23.51 -13.72
N ASP A 140 16.02 -23.90 -14.12
CA ASP A 140 14.77 -23.19 -13.79
C ASP A 140 14.56 -22.96 -12.28
N CYS A 141 14.95 -23.91 -11.42
CA CYS A 141 14.81 -23.75 -9.96
C CYS A 141 15.66 -22.59 -9.41
N PHE A 142 16.83 -22.32 -10.00
CA PHE A 142 17.63 -21.15 -9.67
C PHE A 142 17.02 -19.88 -10.23
N ILE A 143 16.49 -19.94 -11.46
CA ILE A 143 15.82 -18.79 -12.10
C ILE A 143 14.60 -18.35 -11.29
N GLN A 144 13.82 -19.29 -10.76
CA GLN A 144 12.68 -18.98 -9.89
C GLN A 144 13.10 -18.19 -8.64
N TRP A 145 14.16 -18.64 -7.96
CA TRP A 145 14.72 -17.88 -6.83
C TRP A 145 15.23 -16.50 -7.27
N MET A 146 15.95 -16.45 -8.39
CA MET A 146 16.48 -15.20 -8.92
C MET A 146 15.34 -14.22 -9.25
N ASP A 147 14.25 -14.66 -9.88
CA ASP A 147 13.07 -13.83 -10.19
C ASP A 147 12.33 -13.35 -8.94
N THR A 148 12.40 -14.13 -7.86
CA THR A 148 11.87 -13.74 -6.56
C THR A 148 12.70 -12.63 -5.93
N ALA A 149 14.02 -12.68 -6.05
CA ALA A 149 14.93 -11.74 -5.40
C ALA A 149 15.26 -10.50 -6.26
N ILE A 150 15.33 -10.65 -7.58
CA ILE A 150 15.95 -9.71 -8.54
C ILE A 150 15.21 -9.73 -9.87
N ILE A 151 14.80 -8.55 -10.34
CA ILE A 151 14.41 -8.34 -11.74
C ILE A 151 15.54 -7.60 -12.48
N LEU A 152 16.01 -8.19 -13.58
CA LEU A 152 17.00 -7.56 -14.47
C LEU A 152 16.27 -6.61 -15.44
N GLN A 153 16.79 -5.39 -15.60
CA GLN A 153 16.29 -4.41 -16.56
C GLN A 153 17.27 -4.23 -17.72
N ALA A 154 16.91 -3.40 -18.70
CA ALA A 154 17.85 -2.99 -19.75
C ALA A 154 19.13 -2.40 -19.14
N GLU A 155 18.95 -1.53 -18.14
CA GLU A 155 20.03 -0.96 -17.32
C GLU A 155 19.81 -1.33 -15.84
N GLY A 156 20.75 -2.05 -15.25
CA GLY A 156 20.73 -2.41 -13.83
C GLY A 156 19.67 -3.44 -13.41
N GLN A 157 19.33 -3.42 -12.12
CA GLN A 157 18.44 -4.39 -11.49
C GLN A 157 17.61 -3.78 -10.35
N VAL A 158 16.43 -4.37 -10.12
CA VAL A 158 15.54 -4.00 -9.01
C VAL A 158 15.40 -5.21 -8.08
N PHE A 159 15.42 -4.94 -6.77
CA PHE A 159 15.30 -5.96 -5.74
C PHE A 159 13.88 -6.00 -5.16
N ALA A 160 13.41 -7.19 -4.83
CA ALA A 160 12.13 -7.36 -4.15
C ALA A 160 12.23 -6.82 -2.71
N PRO A 161 11.36 -5.90 -2.26
CA PRO A 161 11.40 -5.36 -0.90
C PRO A 161 11.36 -6.45 0.19
N VAL A 162 10.58 -7.51 -0.06
CA VAL A 162 10.47 -8.68 0.82
C VAL A 162 11.78 -9.45 0.99
N LEU A 163 12.73 -9.34 0.04
CA LEU A 163 14.06 -9.98 0.12
C LEU A 163 15.22 -8.97 0.19
N GLY A 164 14.92 -7.72 0.56
CA GLY A 164 15.90 -6.67 0.79
C GLY A 164 16.72 -6.34 -0.46
N THR A 165 18.05 -6.53 -0.42
CA THR A 165 18.94 -6.24 -1.55
C THR A 165 19.37 -7.51 -2.31
N GLY A 166 18.38 -8.32 -2.72
CA GLY A 166 18.59 -9.55 -3.48
C GLY A 166 19.04 -10.72 -2.62
N GLY A 167 18.29 -10.99 -1.54
CA GLY A 167 18.55 -12.06 -0.58
C GLY A 167 19.29 -11.59 0.69
N ASN A 168 19.30 -10.29 0.96
CA ASN A 168 20.10 -9.70 2.04
C ASN A 168 19.35 -8.58 2.78
N ASP A 169 19.44 -8.56 4.10
CA ASP A 169 19.02 -7.43 4.93
C ASP A 169 20.15 -6.94 5.85
N GLY A 170 20.71 -5.78 5.52
CA GLY A 170 21.90 -5.27 6.19
C GLY A 170 23.11 -6.19 6.00
N ARG A 171 23.52 -6.87 7.08
CA ARG A 171 24.61 -7.86 7.10
C ARG A 171 24.10 -9.31 7.07
N LEU A 172 22.79 -9.51 7.19
CA LEU A 172 22.20 -10.84 7.22
C LEU A 172 21.91 -11.30 5.80
N ASP A 173 22.65 -12.32 5.33
CA ASP A 173 22.36 -12.99 4.06
C ASP A 173 21.35 -14.12 4.30
N PHE A 174 20.18 -14.01 3.68
CA PHE A 174 19.09 -14.97 3.84
C PHE A 174 19.47 -16.34 3.27
N THR A 175 20.22 -16.37 2.16
CA THR A 175 20.56 -17.61 1.47
C THR A 175 21.56 -18.44 2.26
N GLN A 176 22.59 -17.78 2.82
CA GLN A 176 23.53 -18.41 3.73
C GLN A 176 22.84 -18.90 5.00
N ASN A 177 21.89 -18.11 5.52
CA ASN A 177 21.12 -18.47 6.72
C ASN A 177 20.22 -19.69 6.52
N VAL A 178 19.65 -19.87 5.32
CA VAL A 178 18.93 -21.10 4.95
C VAL A 178 19.91 -22.28 4.94
N MET A 179 21.04 -22.16 4.25
CA MET A 179 22.04 -23.23 4.16
C MET A 179 22.58 -23.65 5.55
N GLN A 180 22.87 -22.68 6.42
CA GLN A 180 23.31 -22.94 7.80
C GLN A 180 22.24 -23.66 8.62
N ARG A 181 20.96 -23.25 8.52
CA ARG A 181 19.88 -23.93 9.24
C ARG A 181 19.67 -25.35 8.73
N LEU A 182 19.73 -25.57 7.42
CA LEU A 182 19.64 -26.91 6.82
C LEU A 182 20.77 -27.83 7.29
N ALA A 183 22.01 -27.33 7.27
CA ALA A 183 23.19 -28.12 7.65
C ALA A 183 23.30 -28.34 9.16
N ASP A 184 23.27 -27.26 9.94
CA ASP A 184 23.71 -27.25 11.34
C ASP A 184 22.57 -27.52 12.33
N GLN A 185 21.35 -27.06 12.02
CA GLN A 185 20.21 -27.09 12.96
C GLN A 185 19.17 -28.14 12.60
N LEU A 186 18.96 -28.37 11.31
CA LEU A 186 18.01 -29.36 10.80
C LEU A 186 18.67 -30.69 10.42
N HIS A 187 20.00 -30.74 10.34
CA HIS A 187 20.81 -31.94 10.08
C HIS A 187 20.55 -32.62 8.73
N PHE A 188 20.18 -31.87 7.69
CA PHE A 188 19.88 -32.39 6.34
C PHE A 188 21.11 -32.97 5.61
N VAL A 189 22.33 -32.65 6.06
CA VAL A 189 23.59 -33.15 5.45
C VAL A 189 23.88 -34.60 5.84
N ALA A 190 23.47 -35.03 7.03
CA ALA A 190 23.70 -36.38 7.55
C ALA A 190 22.43 -37.23 7.68
N ASP A 191 21.24 -36.59 7.61
CA ASP A 191 19.88 -37.14 7.76
C ASP A 191 19.56 -37.82 9.12
N SER A 192 20.57 -38.35 9.80
CA SER A 192 20.46 -39.05 11.09
C SER A 192 19.92 -38.21 12.25
N GLY A 193 19.97 -36.88 12.13
CA GLY A 193 19.50 -35.95 13.17
C GLY A 193 18.14 -35.33 12.87
N VAL A 194 17.56 -35.51 11.68
CA VAL A 194 16.36 -34.76 11.27
C VAL A 194 15.15 -35.10 12.16
N SER A 195 14.96 -36.36 12.53
CA SER A 195 13.86 -36.78 13.41
C SER A 195 13.87 -36.10 14.78
N ASN A 196 15.04 -35.67 15.28
CA ASN A 196 15.14 -34.96 16.56
C ASN A 196 14.54 -33.54 16.48
N THR A 197 14.30 -33.03 15.27
CA THR A 197 13.71 -31.71 15.02
C THR A 197 12.18 -31.74 14.97
N ARG A 198 11.55 -32.92 15.12
CA ARG A 198 10.09 -33.09 15.12
C ARG A 198 9.35 -32.13 16.07
N PRO A 199 9.78 -31.89 17.32
CA PRO A 199 9.11 -30.91 18.19
C PRO A 199 9.16 -29.48 17.65
N LEU A 200 10.28 -29.09 17.02
CA LEU A 200 10.41 -27.78 16.36
C LEU A 200 9.47 -27.69 15.16
N LEU A 201 9.32 -28.77 14.40
CA LEU A 201 8.39 -28.80 13.27
C LEU A 201 6.92 -28.70 13.72
N LEU A 202 6.53 -29.42 14.77
CA LEU A 202 5.19 -29.33 15.36
C LEU A 202 4.89 -27.92 15.89
N ASN A 203 5.88 -27.28 16.52
CA ASN A 203 5.79 -25.86 16.88
C ASN A 203 5.55 -24.96 15.66
N SER A 204 6.27 -25.20 14.57
CA SER A 204 6.16 -24.41 13.35
C SER A 204 4.78 -24.57 12.67
N LEU A 205 4.25 -25.79 12.59
CA LEU A 205 3.01 -26.08 11.85
C LEU A 205 1.75 -25.85 12.68
N VAL A 206 1.71 -26.38 13.90
CA VAL A 206 0.49 -26.45 14.73
C VAL A 206 0.61 -25.68 16.04
N ALA A 207 1.67 -24.87 16.21
CA ALA A 207 1.90 -24.03 17.37
C ALA A 207 2.01 -24.80 18.71
N GLU A 208 2.46 -26.06 18.68
CA GLU A 208 2.79 -26.80 19.90
C GLU A 208 3.94 -26.11 20.65
N PRO A 209 3.84 -25.91 21.98
CA PRO A 209 4.92 -25.33 22.78
C PRO A 209 6.20 -26.18 22.69
N VAL A 210 7.35 -25.53 22.53
CA VAL A 210 8.64 -26.22 22.38
C VAL A 210 9.75 -25.52 23.15
N SER A 211 10.73 -26.31 23.60
CA SER A 211 12.00 -25.83 24.13
C SER A 211 13.11 -25.97 23.09
N GLY A 212 14.18 -25.18 23.21
CA GLY A 212 15.36 -25.32 22.35
C GLY A 212 15.28 -24.54 21.04
N LEU A 213 14.59 -23.39 21.04
CA LEU A 213 14.72 -22.42 19.95
C LEU A 213 16.18 -21.98 19.79
N ALA A 214 16.64 -21.85 18.55
CA ALA A 214 18.01 -21.47 18.27
C ALA A 214 18.22 -19.96 18.43
N LYS A 215 19.38 -19.54 18.91
CA LYS A 215 19.80 -18.14 18.89
C LYS A 215 20.14 -17.75 17.45
N ALA A 216 19.24 -17.05 16.78
CA ALA A 216 19.42 -16.65 15.39
C ALA A 216 18.62 -15.39 15.05
N ALA A 217 19.17 -14.60 14.13
CA ALA A 217 18.47 -13.45 13.57
C ALA A 217 17.52 -13.91 12.44
N VAL A 218 16.33 -13.31 12.40
CA VAL A 218 15.27 -13.55 11.41
C VAL A 218 15.12 -12.40 10.42
N GLY A 219 16.05 -11.43 10.45
CA GLY A 219 15.99 -10.24 9.61
C GLY A 219 14.70 -9.45 9.82
N GLN A 220 14.05 -9.10 8.72
CA GLN A 220 12.87 -8.23 8.71
C GLN A 220 11.55 -8.95 9.00
N PHE A 221 11.49 -10.29 9.01
CA PHE A 221 10.23 -11.03 8.84
C PHE A 221 9.40 -11.24 10.11
N ALA A 222 10.01 -11.19 11.29
CA ALA A 222 9.34 -11.36 12.57
C ALA A 222 9.84 -10.34 13.61
N PRO A 223 9.33 -9.10 13.58
CA PRO A 223 9.77 -8.03 14.49
C PRO A 223 9.73 -8.41 15.97
N GLY A 224 8.70 -9.14 16.40
CA GLY A 224 8.56 -9.60 17.80
C GLY A 224 9.61 -10.63 18.25
N ARG A 225 10.39 -11.22 17.32
CA ARG A 225 11.46 -12.18 17.61
C ARG A 225 12.86 -11.58 17.41
N ALA A 226 12.95 -10.29 17.12
CA ALA A 226 14.21 -9.64 16.78
C ALA A 226 15.15 -9.40 17.98
N GLY A 227 14.78 -9.85 19.19
CA GLY A 227 15.53 -9.63 20.43
C GLY A 227 15.48 -8.18 20.93
N GLY A 228 16.09 -7.93 22.08
CA GLY A 228 16.24 -6.59 22.67
C GLY A 228 15.66 -6.44 24.07
N PRO A 229 15.48 -5.19 24.55
CA PRO A 229 14.97 -4.93 25.89
C PRO A 229 13.60 -5.56 26.12
N ASN A 230 13.40 -6.19 27.28
CA ASN A 230 12.17 -6.90 27.66
C ASN A 230 11.73 -8.04 26.73
N ALA A 231 12.65 -8.60 25.92
CA ALA A 231 12.34 -9.76 25.07
C ALA A 231 12.25 -11.09 25.86
N THR A 232 12.72 -11.11 27.11
CA THR A 232 12.57 -12.25 28.04
C THR A 232 12.14 -11.75 29.42
N GLN A 233 12.01 -12.65 30.40
CA GLN A 233 11.81 -12.28 31.81
C GLN A 233 13.00 -11.50 32.40
N GLY A 234 14.13 -11.36 31.67
CA GLY A 234 15.23 -10.47 32.00
C GLY A 234 15.16 -9.11 31.29
N MET A 235 16.08 -8.21 31.63
CA MET A 235 16.14 -6.85 31.06
C MET A 235 16.41 -6.82 29.55
N GLU A 236 17.09 -7.84 29.01
CA GLU A 236 17.44 -7.99 27.60
C GLU A 236 17.35 -9.47 27.19
N GLY A 237 16.88 -9.74 25.98
CA GLY A 237 16.76 -11.10 25.43
C GLY A 237 17.41 -11.22 24.06
N ASP A 238 18.04 -12.36 23.81
CA ASP A 238 18.60 -12.71 22.51
C ASP A 238 17.50 -12.91 21.45
N SER A 239 17.83 -12.68 20.17
CA SER A 239 16.97 -13.10 19.07
C SER A 239 16.92 -14.63 19.02
N THR A 240 15.72 -15.19 19.14
CA THR A 240 15.49 -16.64 19.06
C THR A 240 14.56 -16.98 17.91
N ASP A 241 14.84 -18.09 17.24
CA ASP A 241 14.11 -18.53 16.06
C ASP A 241 13.92 -20.04 16.01
N ASN A 242 12.88 -20.46 15.31
CA ASN A 242 12.67 -21.85 14.94
C ASN A 242 13.25 -22.06 13.53
N PRO A 243 14.26 -22.93 13.33
CA PRO A 243 14.87 -23.12 12.02
C PRO A 243 13.88 -23.53 10.92
N TRP A 244 12.83 -24.28 11.28
CA TRP A 244 11.75 -24.63 10.35
C TRP A 244 10.97 -23.41 9.88
N ASP A 245 10.67 -22.46 10.77
CA ASP A 245 9.95 -21.24 10.39
C ASP A 245 10.73 -20.46 9.32
N PHE A 246 12.04 -20.29 9.50
CA PHE A 246 12.87 -19.52 8.57
C PHE A 246 13.01 -20.21 7.21
N VAL A 247 13.29 -21.53 7.19
CA VAL A 247 13.43 -22.30 5.95
C VAL A 247 12.10 -22.31 5.18
N LEU A 248 10.99 -22.67 5.83
CA LEU A 248 9.68 -22.72 5.20
C LEU A 248 9.19 -21.34 4.75
N MET A 249 9.54 -20.28 5.49
CA MET A 249 9.24 -18.92 5.08
C MET A 249 9.94 -18.55 3.76
N LEU A 250 11.24 -18.86 3.63
CA LEU A 250 11.97 -18.60 2.38
C LEU A 250 11.41 -19.43 1.23
N GLU A 251 11.02 -20.69 1.47
CA GLU A 251 10.34 -21.52 0.48
C GLU A 251 9.03 -20.89 -0.02
N GLY A 252 8.30 -20.19 0.85
CA GLY A 252 7.08 -19.49 0.48
C GLY A 252 7.30 -18.18 -0.28
N THR A 253 8.47 -17.55 -0.13
CA THR A 253 8.78 -16.35 -0.93
C THR A 253 8.83 -16.65 -2.42
N LEU A 254 9.13 -17.90 -2.82
CA LEU A 254 9.23 -18.31 -4.22
C LEU A 254 7.91 -18.20 -5.02
N LEU A 255 6.78 -18.02 -4.35
CA LEU A 255 5.49 -17.68 -5.00
C LEU A 255 5.36 -16.18 -5.33
N LEU A 256 6.26 -15.34 -4.82
CA LEU A 256 6.26 -13.88 -5.02
C LEU A 256 7.24 -13.45 -6.12
N ALA A 257 7.48 -14.32 -7.11
CA ALA A 257 8.36 -14.03 -8.25
C ALA A 257 7.93 -12.75 -8.97
N GLY A 258 8.89 -11.86 -9.21
CA GLY A 258 8.67 -10.61 -9.90
C GLY A 258 8.68 -10.76 -11.42
N ALA A 259 8.08 -9.80 -12.12
CA ALA A 259 8.05 -9.77 -13.59
C ALA A 259 8.45 -8.39 -14.14
N LEU A 260 9.00 -8.39 -15.37
CA LEU A 260 9.26 -7.17 -16.11
C LEU A 260 7.96 -6.73 -16.83
N VAL A 261 7.44 -5.56 -16.48
CA VAL A 261 6.21 -5.01 -17.07
C VAL A 261 6.58 -3.96 -18.12
N ARG A 262 6.17 -4.22 -19.36
CA ARG A 262 6.27 -3.26 -20.47
C ARG A 262 5.09 -2.29 -20.42
N ARG A 263 5.36 -0.98 -20.50
CA ARG A 263 4.32 0.00 -20.83
C ARG A 263 4.19 0.13 -22.34
N THR A 264 2.96 0.16 -22.83
CA THR A 264 2.67 0.52 -24.22
C THR A 264 2.75 2.04 -24.37
N GLY A 265 3.90 2.54 -24.86
CA GLY A 265 4.10 3.96 -25.17
C GLY A 265 5.51 4.26 -25.69
N ILE A 266 5.64 5.19 -26.65
CA ILE A 266 6.88 5.49 -27.41
C ILE A 266 8.04 6.03 -26.53
N LEU A 267 7.77 6.39 -25.27
CA LEU A 267 8.75 6.98 -24.32
C LEU A 267 8.80 6.28 -22.95
N SER A 268 8.25 5.08 -22.80
CA SER A 268 8.21 4.42 -21.49
C SER A 268 9.35 3.41 -21.29
N THR A 269 10.02 3.50 -20.14
CA THR A 269 10.98 2.50 -19.66
C THR A 269 10.27 1.29 -19.07
N ASP A 270 10.83 0.10 -19.30
CA ASP A 270 10.41 -1.14 -18.66
C ASP A 270 10.56 -1.04 -17.14
N LYS A 271 9.53 -1.43 -16.39
CA LYS A 271 9.56 -1.39 -14.92
C LYS A 271 9.43 -2.78 -14.34
N ALA A 272 10.27 -3.05 -13.34
CA ALA A 272 10.11 -4.19 -12.46
C ALA A 272 8.82 -4.04 -11.64
N ALA A 273 8.03 -5.12 -11.57
CA ALA A 273 6.88 -5.23 -10.69
C ALA A 273 7.01 -6.50 -9.86
N PHE A 274 6.75 -6.37 -8.56
CA PHE A 274 6.63 -7.50 -7.65
C PHE A 274 5.17 -7.64 -7.22
N PRO A 275 4.66 -8.87 -7.01
CA PRO A 275 3.27 -9.11 -6.66
C PRO A 275 2.82 -8.26 -5.47
N PHE A 276 1.71 -7.54 -5.65
CA PHE A 276 1.07 -6.72 -4.62
C PHE A 276 2.00 -5.78 -3.83
N THR A 277 3.07 -5.31 -4.47
CA THR A 277 4.06 -4.42 -3.86
C THR A 277 3.91 -3.01 -4.41
N VAL A 278 3.75 -2.03 -3.51
CA VAL A 278 3.59 -0.61 -3.86
C VAL A 278 4.50 0.27 -3.02
N ARG A 279 4.58 1.56 -3.37
CA ARG A 279 5.28 2.54 -2.53
C ARG A 279 4.52 2.75 -1.23
N ALA A 280 5.26 2.85 -0.13
CA ALA A 280 4.69 3.16 1.17
C ALA A 280 4.14 4.60 1.20
N ARG A 281 3.05 4.79 1.94
CA ARG A 281 2.50 6.10 2.31
C ARG A 281 2.11 6.08 3.78
N PRO A 282 2.24 7.20 4.50
CA PRO A 282 1.87 7.30 5.91
C PRO A 282 0.35 7.40 6.09
N VAL A 283 -0.40 6.43 5.55
CA VAL A 283 -1.87 6.32 5.65
C VAL A 283 -2.24 5.03 6.38
N GLY A 284 -3.31 5.04 7.18
CA GLY A 284 -3.83 3.84 7.85
C GLY A 284 -2.89 3.19 8.89
N ALA A 285 -1.87 3.91 9.39
CA ALA A 285 -1.07 3.47 10.52
C ALA A 285 -0.91 4.61 11.53
N ALA A 286 -1.13 4.30 12.81
CA ALA A 286 -1.17 5.28 13.89
C ALA A 286 0.20 5.85 14.31
N ALA A 287 1.29 5.53 13.61
CA ALA A 287 2.64 5.82 14.12
C ALA A 287 3.73 6.19 13.08
N GLY A 288 3.42 6.30 11.79
CA GLY A 288 4.44 6.61 10.79
C GLY A 288 4.61 8.12 10.58
N THR A 289 5.78 8.68 10.90
CA THR A 289 6.14 10.04 10.48
C THR A 289 6.44 10.08 8.98
N ASP A 290 6.24 11.24 8.32
CA ASP A 290 6.58 11.42 6.89
C ASP A 290 8.03 10.98 6.58
N SER A 291 8.96 11.22 7.51
CA SER A 291 10.37 10.80 7.39
C SER A 291 10.56 9.29 7.29
N GLU A 292 9.82 8.51 8.09
CA GLU A 292 9.92 7.04 8.07
C GLU A 292 9.35 6.45 6.78
N SER A 293 8.30 7.06 6.23
CA SER A 293 7.74 6.63 4.94
C SER A 293 8.69 6.87 3.75
N THR A 294 9.54 7.90 3.85
CA THR A 294 10.50 8.26 2.80
C THR A 294 11.69 7.29 2.75
N GLU A 295 12.05 6.70 3.89
CA GLU A 295 13.13 5.70 4.00
C GLU A 295 12.62 4.25 3.91
N ALA A 296 11.30 4.03 3.82
CA ALA A 296 10.71 2.70 3.69
C ALA A 296 11.05 2.05 2.33
N ARG A 297 11.30 0.73 2.33
CA ARG A 297 11.58 -0.03 1.09
C ARG A 297 10.34 -0.21 0.20
N GLY A 298 9.16 -0.05 0.77
CA GLY A 298 7.88 -0.28 0.11
C GLY A 298 6.85 -0.83 1.08
N GLU A 299 5.71 -1.20 0.52
CA GLU A 299 4.59 -1.78 1.24
C GLU A 299 4.07 -3.00 0.46
N LEU A 300 3.79 -4.08 1.18
CA LEU A 300 3.33 -5.35 0.62
C LEU A 300 1.92 -5.66 1.12
N TRP A 301 1.03 -6.01 0.18
CA TRP A 301 -0.38 -6.31 0.45
C TRP A 301 -0.66 -7.78 0.14
N LEU A 302 -0.69 -8.62 1.16
CA LEU A 302 -0.84 -10.07 0.98
C LEU A 302 -2.30 -10.50 1.03
N PRO A 303 -2.82 -11.21 0.01
CA PRO A 303 -4.23 -11.56 -0.07
C PRO A 303 -4.64 -12.61 0.96
N LEU A 304 -5.83 -12.44 1.53
CA LEU A 304 -6.49 -13.42 2.39
C LEU A 304 -7.78 -13.89 1.72
N TRP A 305 -7.78 -15.15 1.28
CA TRP A 305 -8.88 -15.81 0.58
C TRP A 305 -9.53 -16.89 1.46
N LYS A 306 -10.83 -17.13 1.26
CA LYS A 306 -11.61 -18.09 2.08
C LYS A 306 -11.89 -19.42 1.39
N THR A 307 -11.87 -19.44 0.06
CA THR A 307 -12.14 -20.65 -0.74
C THR A 307 -10.86 -21.43 -0.96
N PHE A 308 -10.93 -22.76 -0.99
CA PHE A 308 -9.74 -23.57 -1.30
C PHE A 308 -9.22 -23.23 -2.71
N VAL A 309 -7.95 -22.86 -2.80
CA VAL A 309 -7.25 -22.59 -4.07
C VAL A 309 -6.14 -23.61 -4.27
N SER A 310 -5.95 -24.04 -5.51
CA SER A 310 -4.83 -24.86 -5.94
C SER A 310 -3.54 -24.03 -6.05
N ARG A 311 -2.38 -24.72 -6.10
CA ARG A 311 -1.09 -24.04 -6.32
C ARG A 311 -1.09 -23.23 -7.61
N ARG A 312 -1.64 -23.77 -8.70
CA ARG A 312 -1.69 -23.10 -10.01
C ARG A 312 -2.54 -21.82 -9.97
N GLU A 313 -3.68 -21.84 -9.30
CA GLU A 313 -4.51 -20.64 -9.13
C GLU A 313 -3.78 -19.59 -8.29
N LEU A 314 -3.05 -20.01 -7.26
CA LEU A 314 -2.28 -19.11 -6.41
C LEU A 314 -1.08 -18.49 -7.16
N GLU A 315 -0.38 -19.28 -7.98
CA GLU A 315 0.69 -18.79 -8.85
C GLU A 315 0.18 -17.77 -9.86
N LEU A 316 -1.00 -18.01 -10.47
CA LEU A 316 -1.64 -17.04 -11.34
C LEU A 316 -1.99 -15.75 -10.58
N LEU A 317 -2.55 -15.86 -9.38
CA LEU A 317 -2.91 -14.72 -8.54
C LEU A 317 -1.69 -13.82 -8.25
N PHE A 318 -0.56 -14.42 -7.85
CA PHE A 318 0.65 -13.67 -7.56
C PHE A 318 1.36 -13.17 -8.82
N ALA A 319 1.47 -14.00 -9.86
CA ALA A 319 2.12 -13.61 -11.12
C ALA A 319 1.41 -12.41 -11.78
N GLU A 320 0.07 -12.37 -11.70
CA GLU A 320 -0.69 -11.22 -12.18
C GLU A 320 -0.60 -10.03 -11.21
N GLY A 321 -0.61 -10.28 -9.89
CA GLY A 321 -0.42 -9.27 -8.86
C GLY A 321 -1.37 -8.08 -9.00
N ARG A 322 -2.57 -8.30 -9.56
CA ARG A 322 -3.47 -7.24 -10.04
C ARG A 322 -3.97 -6.38 -8.89
N ALA A 323 -3.54 -5.12 -8.93
CA ALA A 323 -4.21 -4.02 -8.27
C ALA A 323 -4.25 -2.86 -9.25
N GLU A 324 -5.34 -2.75 -10.01
CA GLU A 324 -5.49 -1.76 -11.07
C GLU A 324 -6.54 -0.72 -10.71
N LEU A 325 -6.21 0.53 -11.01
CA LEU A 325 -7.11 1.66 -10.88
C LEU A 325 -7.22 2.32 -12.24
N ALA A 326 -8.40 2.33 -12.86
CA ALA A 326 -8.59 2.91 -14.20
C ALA A 326 -7.59 2.38 -15.25
N ALA A 327 -7.42 1.05 -15.33
CA ALA A 327 -6.51 0.35 -16.24
C ALA A 327 -5.02 0.73 -16.10
N ARG A 328 -4.61 1.30 -14.96
CA ARG A 328 -3.19 1.48 -14.58
C ARG A 328 -2.88 0.72 -13.29
N PRO A 329 -1.69 0.11 -13.17
CA PRO A 329 -1.22 -0.47 -11.91
C PRO A 329 -1.19 0.57 -10.78
N ALA A 330 -1.54 0.13 -9.57
CA ALA A 330 -1.43 0.92 -8.37
C ALA A 330 0.03 1.30 -8.08
N ARG A 331 0.26 2.57 -7.73
CA ARG A 331 1.63 3.11 -7.53
C ARG A 331 2.04 3.13 -6.07
N ASP A 332 1.08 3.36 -5.18
CA ASP A 332 1.25 3.55 -3.75
C ASP A 332 0.04 2.99 -2.98
N ALA A 333 0.13 2.99 -1.65
CA ALA A 333 -0.91 2.45 -0.77
C ALA A 333 -2.31 3.08 -1.01
N VAL A 334 -2.38 4.36 -1.38
CA VAL A 334 -3.66 5.05 -1.66
C VAL A 334 -4.25 4.59 -2.99
N ASP A 335 -3.43 4.49 -4.04
CA ASP A 335 -3.86 3.90 -5.32
C ASP A 335 -4.29 2.42 -5.13
N PHE A 336 -3.61 1.65 -4.27
CA PHE A 336 -3.96 0.26 -3.98
C PHE A 336 -5.30 0.16 -3.25
N ALA A 337 -5.52 0.98 -2.22
CA ALA A 337 -6.79 1.07 -1.51
C ALA A 337 -7.96 1.43 -2.45
N ARG A 338 -7.74 2.37 -3.39
CA ARG A 338 -8.71 2.73 -4.42
C ARG A 338 -8.99 1.57 -5.38
N ALA A 339 -7.96 0.84 -5.81
CA ALA A 339 -8.11 -0.35 -6.64
C ALA A 339 -8.96 -1.43 -5.95
N VAL A 340 -8.68 -1.71 -4.67
CA VAL A 340 -9.48 -2.64 -3.86
C VAL A 340 -10.93 -2.16 -3.75
N ALA A 341 -11.13 -0.88 -3.44
CA ALA A 341 -12.45 -0.28 -3.28
C ALA A 341 -13.28 -0.31 -4.58
N SER A 342 -12.64 -0.25 -5.75
CA SER A 342 -13.29 -0.36 -7.06
C SER A 342 -13.36 -1.78 -7.62
N LEU A 343 -12.97 -2.80 -6.85
CA LEU A 343 -12.85 -4.20 -7.31
C LEU A 343 -11.91 -4.38 -8.51
N GLY A 344 -10.84 -3.58 -8.55
CA GLY A 344 -9.70 -3.74 -9.46
C GLY A 344 -8.69 -4.79 -8.99
N VAL A 345 -9.15 -5.74 -8.16
CA VAL A 345 -8.41 -6.88 -7.60
C VAL A 345 -9.21 -8.17 -7.82
N ASP A 346 -8.58 -9.33 -7.67
CA ASP A 346 -9.24 -10.62 -7.88
C ASP A 346 -10.44 -10.88 -6.96
N ARG A 347 -11.51 -11.44 -7.56
CA ARG A 347 -12.83 -11.64 -6.91
C ARG A 347 -12.84 -12.68 -5.78
N GLY A 348 -11.77 -13.45 -5.62
CA GLY A 348 -11.62 -14.46 -4.55
C GLY A 348 -10.98 -13.92 -3.25
N ILE A 349 -10.44 -12.71 -3.28
CA ILE A 349 -9.75 -12.10 -2.13
C ILE A 349 -10.79 -11.42 -1.23
N ARG A 350 -10.75 -11.68 0.07
CA ARG A 350 -11.66 -11.01 1.03
C ARG A 350 -11.02 -9.85 1.76
N GLN A 351 -9.72 -9.94 2.02
CA GLN A 351 -8.93 -8.92 2.72
C GLN A 351 -7.50 -8.96 2.23
N PHE A 352 -6.74 -7.90 2.52
CA PHE A 352 -5.29 -7.88 2.37
C PHE A 352 -4.65 -7.64 3.74
N ALA A 353 -3.65 -8.44 4.10
CA ALA A 353 -2.73 -8.17 5.20
C ALA A 353 -1.62 -7.22 4.72
N ARG A 354 -1.47 -6.08 5.38
CA ARG A 354 -0.62 -4.98 4.93
C ARG A 354 0.67 -4.92 5.76
N PHE A 355 1.80 -4.90 5.08
CA PHE A 355 3.12 -4.87 5.69
C PHE A 355 3.93 -3.69 5.18
N GLY A 356 4.33 -2.80 6.09
CA GLY A 356 5.27 -1.72 5.80
C GLY A 356 6.70 -2.14 6.13
N PHE A 357 7.64 -1.95 5.21
CA PHE A 357 9.06 -2.21 5.46
C PHE A 357 9.73 -0.95 6.02
N LEU A 358 9.73 -0.82 7.35
CA LEU A 358 10.27 0.33 8.07
C LEU A 358 11.73 0.10 8.47
N LYS A 359 12.55 1.14 8.38
CA LYS A 359 13.98 1.09 8.72
C LYS A 359 14.15 1.11 10.25
N ARG A 360 14.86 0.12 10.80
CA ARG A 360 15.14 0.02 12.25
C ARG A 360 16.42 0.75 12.63
N SER A 361 17.52 0.40 11.97
CA SER A 361 18.85 0.97 12.21
C SER A 361 19.77 0.65 11.04
N GLY A 362 20.52 1.66 10.58
CA GLY A 362 21.43 1.52 9.44
C GLY A 362 20.68 1.03 8.19
N LYS A 363 20.98 -0.19 7.73
CA LYS A 363 20.35 -0.83 6.56
C LYS A 363 19.41 -1.99 6.90
N ALA A 364 19.09 -2.19 8.19
CA ALA A 364 18.19 -3.24 8.65
C ALA A 364 16.75 -2.75 8.70
N PHE A 365 15.82 -3.58 8.25
CA PHE A 365 14.40 -3.26 8.14
C PHE A 365 13.54 -4.19 8.99
N LEU A 366 12.31 -3.78 9.25
CA LEU A 366 11.28 -4.58 9.89
C LEU A 366 10.03 -4.55 9.00
N ALA A 367 9.47 -5.72 8.70
CA ALA A 367 8.15 -5.86 8.11
C ALA A 367 7.12 -5.71 9.22
N VAL A 368 6.66 -4.48 9.42
CA VAL A 368 5.67 -4.15 10.45
C VAL A 368 4.29 -4.44 9.87
N ALA A 369 3.55 -5.35 10.52
CA ALA A 369 2.14 -5.53 10.25
C ALA A 369 1.41 -4.23 10.60
N MET A 370 0.74 -3.65 9.62
CA MET A 370 0.00 -2.41 9.80
C MET A 370 -1.43 -2.78 10.19
N GLU A 371 -2.29 -2.91 9.19
CA GLU A 371 -3.69 -3.26 9.38
C GLU A 371 -4.17 -4.14 8.23
N ARG A 372 -5.30 -4.81 8.45
CA ARG A 372 -5.96 -5.53 7.36
C ARG A 372 -6.92 -4.60 6.63
N PHE A 373 -6.89 -4.69 5.31
CA PHE A 373 -7.74 -3.90 4.44
C PHE A 373 -8.84 -4.78 3.82
N PRO A 374 -10.12 -4.52 4.12
CA PRO A 374 -11.21 -5.35 3.61
C PRO A 374 -11.49 -5.05 2.13
N VAL A 375 -11.70 -6.11 1.35
CA VAL A 375 -12.28 -5.99 0.00
C VAL A 375 -13.79 -5.83 0.14
N PRO A 376 -14.43 -4.78 -0.40
CA PRO A 376 -15.88 -4.63 -0.30
C PRO A 376 -16.61 -5.66 -1.16
N ASP A 377 -17.86 -6.01 -0.82
CA ASP A 377 -18.63 -6.99 -1.62
C ASP A 377 -19.16 -6.37 -2.94
N ARG A 378 -19.21 -5.03 -3.01
CA ARG A 378 -19.62 -4.24 -4.19
C ARG A 378 -18.63 -3.09 -4.41
N PRO A 379 -18.42 -2.65 -5.66
CA PRO A 379 -17.52 -1.54 -5.93
C PRO A 379 -18.07 -0.24 -5.33
N ARG A 380 -17.18 0.58 -4.79
CA ARG A 380 -17.53 1.85 -4.17
C ARG A 380 -17.67 2.92 -5.24
N GLU A 381 -18.89 3.28 -5.57
CA GLU A 381 -19.20 4.16 -6.70
C GLU A 381 -18.47 5.51 -6.65
N ALA A 382 -18.33 6.12 -5.46
CA ALA A 382 -17.67 7.42 -5.34
C ALA A 382 -16.13 7.37 -5.54
N VAL A 383 -15.51 6.19 -5.70
CA VAL A 383 -14.10 6.11 -6.15
C VAL A 383 -13.95 6.74 -7.54
N GLY A 384 -14.96 6.62 -8.40
CA GLY A 384 -15.00 7.28 -9.71
C GLY A 384 -15.03 8.81 -9.60
N LEU A 385 -15.65 9.36 -8.55
CA LEU A 385 -15.64 10.81 -8.30
C LEU A 385 -14.25 11.30 -7.90
N ILE A 386 -13.50 10.52 -7.10
CA ILE A 386 -12.12 10.82 -6.74
C ILE A 386 -11.20 10.81 -7.99
N GLN A 387 -11.54 10.07 -9.04
CA GLN A 387 -10.78 10.13 -10.30
C GLN A 387 -10.89 11.49 -11.01
N GLU A 388 -11.97 12.25 -10.80
CA GLU A 388 -12.13 13.61 -11.35
C GLU A 388 -11.01 14.55 -10.86
N VAL A 389 -10.41 14.27 -9.69
CA VAL A 389 -9.34 15.08 -9.11
C VAL A 389 -7.93 14.58 -9.37
N ASP A 390 -7.74 13.43 -10.04
CA ASP A 390 -6.42 12.80 -10.18
C ASP A 390 -5.38 13.73 -10.81
N ARG A 391 -5.75 14.45 -11.89
CA ARG A 391 -4.86 15.40 -12.56
C ARG A 391 -4.48 16.57 -11.64
N TRP A 392 -5.43 17.06 -10.86
CA TRP A 392 -5.20 18.14 -9.91
C TRP A 392 -4.30 17.67 -8.76
N LEU A 393 -4.57 16.48 -8.21
CA LEU A 393 -3.81 15.85 -7.14
C LEU A 393 -2.36 15.57 -7.54
N ASP A 394 -2.10 15.16 -8.79
CA ASP A 394 -0.74 15.02 -9.31
C ASP A 394 0.00 16.38 -9.41
N GLY A 395 -0.73 17.48 -9.65
CA GLY A 395 -0.22 18.85 -9.51
C GLY A 395 0.09 19.21 -8.06
N PHE A 396 -0.84 18.93 -7.16
CA PHE A 396 -0.71 19.22 -5.73
C PHE A 396 0.45 18.46 -5.08
N ARG A 397 0.63 17.17 -5.41
CA ARG A 397 1.77 16.35 -4.96
C ARG A 397 3.13 16.94 -5.35
N ARG A 398 3.21 17.61 -6.50
CA ARG A 398 4.46 18.31 -6.92
C ARG A 398 4.70 19.59 -6.12
N ILE A 399 3.63 20.26 -5.67
CA ILE A 399 3.73 21.41 -4.76
C ILE A 399 4.13 20.94 -3.37
N ALA A 400 3.48 19.89 -2.86
CA ALA A 400 3.73 19.26 -1.56
C ALA A 400 4.95 18.32 -1.52
N GLY A 401 5.96 18.56 -2.37
CA GLY A 401 7.18 17.76 -2.41
C GLY A 401 8.02 17.85 -1.13
N PRO A 402 9.18 17.16 -1.05
CA PRO A 402 9.99 17.09 0.16
C PRO A 402 10.38 18.45 0.75
N ASP A 403 10.72 19.43 -0.10
CA ASP A 403 11.12 20.78 0.29
C ASP A 403 9.95 21.76 0.48
N ALA A 404 8.71 21.26 0.43
CA ALA A 404 7.53 22.09 0.59
C ALA A 404 7.31 22.52 2.04
N SER A 405 6.68 23.68 2.23
CA SER A 405 6.23 24.12 3.56
C SER A 405 5.28 23.11 4.19
N ALA A 406 5.35 22.94 5.51
CA ALA A 406 4.62 21.91 6.26
C ALA A 406 3.11 21.88 5.94
N ARG A 407 2.47 23.04 5.76
CA ARG A 407 1.04 23.16 5.43
C ARG A 407 0.62 22.37 4.17
N PHE A 408 1.43 22.35 3.11
CA PHE A 408 1.12 21.60 1.90
C PHE A 408 1.29 20.09 2.10
N ARG A 409 2.29 19.67 2.87
CA ARG A 409 2.49 18.25 3.23
C ARG A 409 1.35 17.75 4.12
N MET A 410 0.95 18.54 5.12
CA MET A 410 -0.18 18.25 5.99
C MET A 410 -1.49 18.15 5.20
N ALA A 411 -1.78 19.10 4.32
CA ALA A 411 -2.97 19.07 3.46
C ALA A 411 -2.97 17.85 2.53
N LEU A 412 -1.82 17.46 1.96
CA LEU A 412 -1.71 16.26 1.14
C LEU A 412 -1.98 14.99 1.98
N SER A 413 -1.39 14.91 3.18
CA SER A 413 -1.61 13.80 4.10
C SER A 413 -3.08 13.67 4.52
N GLN A 414 -3.77 14.79 4.75
CA GLN A 414 -5.21 14.81 5.04
C GLN A 414 -6.04 14.29 3.86
N ILE A 415 -5.74 14.70 2.62
CA ILE A 415 -6.40 14.17 1.42
C ILE A 415 -6.15 12.66 1.30
N GLU A 416 -4.90 12.23 1.40
CA GLU A 416 -4.52 10.82 1.23
C GLU A 416 -5.15 9.93 2.32
N SER A 417 -5.23 10.41 3.56
CA SER A 417 -5.90 9.73 4.67
C SER A 417 -7.41 9.66 4.46
N ALA A 418 -8.07 10.76 4.10
CA ALA A 418 -9.51 10.77 3.85
C ALA A 418 -9.92 9.85 2.68
N VAL A 419 -9.12 9.83 1.61
CA VAL A 419 -9.34 8.92 0.47
C VAL A 419 -9.17 7.47 0.92
N PHE A 420 -8.13 7.18 1.70
CA PHE A 420 -7.87 5.85 2.22
C PHE A 420 -9.01 5.35 3.13
N ASP A 421 -9.50 6.20 4.04
CA ASP A 421 -10.64 5.89 4.92
C ASP A 421 -11.94 5.65 4.14
N TYR A 422 -12.23 6.47 3.12
CA TYR A 422 -13.36 6.22 2.23
C TYR A 422 -13.22 4.89 1.48
N CYS A 423 -12.01 4.53 1.05
CA CYS A 423 -11.78 3.23 0.40
C CYS A 423 -11.97 2.05 1.37
N ARG A 424 -11.75 2.26 2.68
CA ARG A 424 -11.88 1.24 3.72
C ARG A 424 -13.29 1.08 4.26
N TYR A 425 -13.97 2.17 4.61
CA TYR A 425 -15.28 2.13 5.29
C TYR A 425 -16.45 2.47 4.36
N GLY A 426 -16.30 3.49 3.53
CA GLY A 426 -17.20 3.73 2.38
C GLY A 426 -18.49 4.38 2.80
N ARG A 427 -18.44 5.04 3.96
CA ARG A 427 -19.54 5.80 4.53
C ARG A 427 -19.61 7.13 3.82
N ARG A 428 -20.79 7.74 3.89
CA ARG A 428 -21.03 9.07 3.31
C ARG A 428 -20.16 10.15 3.95
N GLU A 429 -19.94 10.05 5.26
CA GLU A 429 -19.03 10.96 5.98
C GLU A 429 -17.60 10.89 5.45
N ASP A 430 -17.12 9.71 5.03
CA ASP A 430 -15.74 9.56 4.55
C ASP A 430 -15.55 10.30 3.21
N ILE A 431 -16.50 10.19 2.28
CA ILE A 431 -16.43 10.92 0.99
C ILE A 431 -16.63 12.42 1.18
N LEU A 432 -17.45 12.85 2.15
CA LEU A 432 -17.55 14.25 2.52
C LEU A 432 -16.22 14.77 3.10
N ASN A 433 -15.54 13.99 3.93
CA ASN A 433 -14.22 14.33 4.45
C ASN A 433 -13.16 14.45 3.34
N VAL A 434 -13.26 13.65 2.27
CA VAL A 434 -12.42 13.86 1.07
C VAL A 434 -12.67 15.24 0.46
N LEU A 435 -13.93 15.63 0.27
CA LEU A 435 -14.28 16.93 -0.31
C LEU A 435 -13.81 18.09 0.57
N ILE A 436 -13.94 17.96 1.90
CA ILE A 436 -13.45 18.95 2.87
C ILE A 436 -11.91 19.06 2.81
N ALA A 437 -11.20 17.93 2.78
CA ALA A 437 -9.73 17.93 2.70
C ALA A 437 -9.22 18.59 1.40
N LEU A 438 -9.93 18.38 0.28
CA LEU A 438 -9.65 19.08 -0.98
C LEU A 438 -9.85 20.60 -0.84
N ALA A 439 -10.87 21.04 -0.10
CA ALA A 439 -11.14 22.46 0.15
C ALA A 439 -10.04 23.12 0.98
N THR A 440 -9.58 22.43 2.04
CA THR A 440 -8.45 22.89 2.86
C THR A 440 -7.17 23.02 2.01
N ALA A 441 -6.89 22.04 1.15
CA ALA A 441 -5.74 22.11 0.25
C ALA A 441 -5.87 23.24 -0.79
N GLN A 442 -7.07 23.48 -1.31
CA GLN A 442 -7.37 24.58 -2.23
C GLN A 442 -7.14 25.95 -1.55
N GLU A 443 -7.55 26.11 -0.29
CA GLU A 443 -7.31 27.33 0.49
C GLU A 443 -5.81 27.59 0.67
N GLU A 444 -5.01 26.55 0.96
CA GLU A 444 -3.55 26.68 1.04
C GLU A 444 -2.92 27.09 -0.30
N LEU A 445 -3.46 26.60 -1.43
CA LEU A 445 -3.01 27.02 -2.77
C LEU A 445 -3.37 28.46 -3.10
N ALA A 446 -4.50 28.96 -2.61
CA ALA A 446 -4.96 30.32 -2.86
C ALA A 446 -3.94 31.36 -2.38
N VAL A 447 -3.23 31.07 -1.28
CA VAL A 447 -2.17 31.94 -0.74
C VAL A 447 -1.00 32.10 -1.72
N THR A 448 -0.71 31.10 -2.55
CA THR A 448 0.44 31.11 -3.48
C THR A 448 0.05 31.21 -4.95
N GLY A 449 -1.25 31.28 -5.26
CA GLY A 449 -1.77 31.16 -6.63
C GLY A 449 -1.35 29.84 -7.30
N GLY A 450 -1.24 28.76 -6.52
CA GLY A 450 -0.84 27.44 -7.01
C GLY A 450 0.56 27.34 -7.59
N LYS A 451 1.45 28.27 -7.23
CA LYS A 451 2.84 28.34 -7.74
C LYS A 451 3.83 27.58 -6.86
N ARG A 452 4.86 27.02 -7.50
CA ARG A 452 6.13 26.63 -6.87
C ARG A 452 7.27 27.32 -7.63
N GLY A 453 7.93 28.28 -6.98
CA GLY A 453 8.76 29.25 -7.68
C GLY A 453 7.93 30.07 -8.67
N ASN A 454 8.41 30.23 -9.90
CA ASN A 454 7.72 31.02 -10.94
C ASN A 454 6.70 30.21 -11.77
N LYS A 455 6.53 28.92 -11.51
CA LYS A 455 5.65 28.03 -12.30
C LYS A 455 4.36 27.75 -11.54
N VAL A 456 3.21 27.97 -12.20
CA VAL A 456 1.92 27.49 -11.73
C VAL A 456 1.87 25.98 -11.97
N LEU A 457 1.84 25.19 -10.90
CA LEU A 457 1.82 23.73 -10.98
C LEU A 457 0.43 23.15 -10.76
N CYS A 458 -0.46 23.90 -10.12
CA CYS A 458 -1.80 23.45 -9.74
C CYS A 458 -2.81 24.60 -9.95
N PRO A 459 -3.74 24.48 -10.92
CA PRO A 459 -4.82 25.47 -11.09
C PRO A 459 -5.85 25.36 -9.95
N PRO A 460 -6.76 26.33 -9.80
CA PRO A 460 -7.87 26.20 -8.86
C PRO A 460 -8.71 24.96 -9.16
N LEU A 461 -9.08 24.20 -8.13
CA LEU A 461 -9.99 23.07 -8.27
C LEU A 461 -11.43 23.57 -8.37
N GLY A 462 -12.10 23.42 -9.51
CA GLY A 462 -13.46 23.96 -9.65
C GLY A 462 -14.30 23.36 -10.76
N THR A 463 -14.02 22.10 -11.11
CA THR A 463 -14.71 21.35 -12.16
C THR A 463 -15.26 20.02 -11.64
N LEU A 464 -15.48 19.90 -10.32
CA LEU A 464 -16.06 18.68 -9.76
C LEU A 464 -17.50 18.56 -10.23
N SER A 465 -17.90 17.36 -10.64
CA SER A 465 -19.25 17.14 -11.14
C SER A 465 -20.31 17.29 -10.03
N PRO A 466 -21.55 17.68 -10.36
CA PRO A 466 -22.65 17.73 -9.39
C PRO A 466 -22.95 16.39 -8.69
N LYS A 467 -22.41 15.27 -9.18
CA LYS A 467 -22.53 13.94 -8.54
C LYS A 467 -21.92 13.90 -7.14
N TRP A 468 -20.95 14.75 -6.85
CA TRP A 468 -20.41 14.94 -5.50
C TRP A 468 -21.48 15.36 -4.50
N LEU A 469 -22.50 16.11 -4.91
CA LEU A 469 -23.61 16.50 -4.03
C LEU A 469 -24.38 15.26 -3.57
N THR A 470 -24.76 14.37 -4.49
CA THR A 470 -25.46 13.13 -4.15
C THR A 470 -24.59 12.22 -3.27
N ALA A 471 -23.29 12.15 -3.56
CA ALA A 471 -22.36 11.31 -2.81
C ALA A 471 -22.09 11.81 -1.38
N THR A 472 -22.13 13.12 -1.14
CA THR A 472 -21.69 13.74 0.13
C THR A 472 -22.84 14.30 0.99
N HIS A 473 -24.06 14.37 0.48
CA HIS A 473 -25.22 14.96 1.18
C HIS A 473 -25.59 14.20 2.47
N ASP A 474 -25.24 14.77 3.61
CA ASP A 474 -25.46 14.18 4.94
C ASP A 474 -26.83 14.51 5.55
N GLY A 475 -27.63 15.36 4.89
CA GLY A 475 -28.94 15.80 5.34
C GLY A 475 -28.93 16.82 6.48
N SER A 476 -27.75 17.27 6.93
CA SER A 476 -27.63 18.27 8.00
C SER A 476 -28.12 19.64 7.57
N LEU A 477 -28.54 20.45 8.56
CA LEU A 477 -28.91 21.85 8.33
C LEU A 477 -27.71 22.63 7.78
N GLU A 478 -26.52 22.39 8.34
CA GLU A 478 -25.28 23.04 7.94
C GLU A 478 -24.93 22.77 6.47
N TYR A 479 -25.14 21.54 6.00
CA TYR A 479 -24.91 21.18 4.59
C TYR A 479 -25.88 21.90 3.66
N GLU A 480 -27.17 21.96 3.99
CA GLU A 480 -28.15 22.67 3.16
C GLU A 480 -27.86 24.18 3.10
N ILE A 481 -27.50 24.81 4.23
CA ILE A 481 -27.10 26.22 4.29
C ILE A 481 -25.86 26.44 3.42
N ALA A 482 -24.81 25.66 3.63
CA ALA A 482 -23.58 25.74 2.86
C ALA A 482 -23.81 25.56 1.35
N LEU A 483 -24.70 24.64 0.95
CA LEU A 483 -25.03 24.40 -0.44
C LEU A 483 -25.80 25.55 -1.08
N ALA A 484 -26.75 26.14 -0.35
CA ALA A 484 -27.48 27.31 -0.82
C ALA A 484 -26.53 28.51 -1.04
N LEU A 485 -25.60 28.73 -0.10
CA LEU A 485 -24.58 29.77 -0.23
C LEU A 485 -23.64 29.52 -1.40
N ALA A 486 -23.12 28.30 -1.57
CA ALA A 486 -22.20 27.95 -2.66
C ALA A 486 -22.83 28.13 -4.05
N GLY A 487 -24.16 28.00 -4.15
CA GLY A 487 -24.93 28.18 -5.37
C GLY A 487 -25.32 29.62 -5.71
N ILE A 488 -24.82 30.63 -4.99
CA ILE A 488 -25.12 32.05 -5.25
C ILE A 488 -24.43 32.53 -6.54
N TYR A 489 -25.22 33.14 -7.42
CA TYR A 489 -24.79 33.66 -8.72
C TYR A 489 -25.57 34.93 -9.12
N ASP A 490 -25.11 35.57 -10.19
CA ASP A 490 -25.84 36.65 -10.84
C ASP A 490 -26.62 36.12 -12.06
N ARG A 491 -27.94 36.34 -12.07
CA ARG A 491 -28.84 35.90 -13.16
C ARG A 491 -28.48 36.56 -14.49
N GLU A 492 -27.98 37.79 -14.45
CA GLU A 492 -27.58 38.57 -15.63
C GLU A 492 -26.17 38.21 -16.13
N ARG A 493 -25.42 37.40 -15.36
CA ARG A 493 -24.04 36.97 -15.65
C ARG A 493 -23.03 38.11 -15.86
N LYS A 494 -23.32 39.27 -15.29
CA LYS A 494 -22.43 40.44 -15.23
C LYS A 494 -21.42 40.31 -14.08
N LEU A 495 -21.73 39.50 -13.06
CA LEU A 495 -20.82 39.16 -11.97
C LEU A 495 -20.44 37.67 -11.98
N PRO A 496 -19.22 37.33 -11.52
CA PRO A 496 -18.85 35.94 -11.31
C PRO A 496 -19.67 35.29 -10.16
N PRO A 497 -19.69 33.94 -10.09
CA PRO A 497 -20.23 33.21 -8.94
C PRO A 497 -19.59 33.65 -7.62
N ILE A 498 -20.29 33.41 -6.50
CA ILE A 498 -19.84 33.84 -5.16
C ILE A 498 -18.42 33.41 -4.80
N ARG A 499 -17.93 32.33 -5.40
CA ARG A 499 -16.55 31.84 -5.23
C ARG A 499 -15.49 32.93 -5.43
N ALA A 500 -15.67 33.84 -6.38
CA ALA A 500 -14.73 34.96 -6.63
C ALA A 500 -14.69 35.97 -5.48
N ASN A 501 -15.69 35.98 -4.60
CA ASN A 501 -15.68 36.75 -3.36
C ASN A 501 -14.96 36.04 -2.21
N VAL A 502 -14.70 34.74 -2.36
CA VAL A 502 -14.13 33.86 -1.33
C VAL A 502 -12.64 33.61 -1.53
N GLU A 503 -12.23 33.38 -2.77
CA GLU A 503 -10.83 33.13 -3.12
C GLU A 503 -10.42 33.91 -4.38
N PRO A 504 -9.12 34.20 -4.56
CA PRO A 504 -8.59 34.98 -5.68
C PRO A 504 -8.61 34.18 -6.99
N VAL A 505 -9.80 33.92 -7.49
CA VAL A 505 -10.05 33.19 -8.72
C VAL A 505 -10.95 33.97 -9.67
N GLU A 506 -10.66 33.83 -10.95
CA GLU A 506 -11.44 34.39 -12.04
C GLU A 506 -11.94 33.27 -12.97
N LEU A 507 -13.13 33.47 -13.52
CA LEU A 507 -13.70 32.55 -14.48
C LEU A 507 -13.35 32.99 -15.90
N LYS A 508 -12.53 32.22 -16.61
CA LYS A 508 -12.17 32.44 -18.01
C LYS A 508 -12.76 31.31 -18.87
N GLY A 509 -13.83 31.63 -19.60
CA GLY A 509 -14.64 30.62 -20.29
C GLY A 509 -15.25 29.66 -19.26
N ASN A 510 -14.96 28.37 -19.40
CA ASN A 510 -15.47 27.35 -18.48
C ASN A 510 -14.51 27.00 -17.32
N TRP A 511 -13.33 27.63 -17.27
CA TRP A 511 -12.24 27.25 -16.37
C TRP A 511 -11.94 28.31 -15.32
N TRP A 512 -11.71 27.86 -14.10
CA TRP A 512 -11.20 28.71 -13.02
C TRP A 512 -9.69 28.92 -13.17
N ASN A 513 -9.25 30.16 -13.03
CA ASN A 513 -7.84 30.55 -13.01
C ASN A 513 -7.54 31.36 -11.76
N TRP A 514 -6.30 31.26 -11.27
CA TRP A 514 -5.83 32.16 -10.22
C TRP A 514 -5.75 33.58 -10.77
N CYS A 515 -6.24 34.56 -10.01
CA CYS A 515 -6.01 35.96 -10.32
C CYS A 515 -4.51 36.27 -10.27
N ILE A 516 -4.03 37.16 -11.14
CA ILE A 516 -2.63 37.60 -11.15
C ILE A 516 -2.34 38.44 -9.89
N GLU A 517 -3.29 39.30 -9.52
CA GLU A 517 -3.30 40.12 -8.32
C GLU A 517 -4.60 39.88 -7.55
N ILE A 518 -4.55 39.92 -6.22
CA ILE A 518 -5.74 39.77 -5.37
C ILE A 518 -6.51 41.10 -5.42
N GLY A 519 -7.64 41.12 -6.12
CA GLY A 519 -8.48 42.30 -6.23
C GLY A 519 -9.38 42.51 -5.01
N PRO A 520 -10.03 43.69 -4.92
CA PRO A 520 -10.92 44.06 -3.82
C PRO A 520 -12.21 43.21 -3.76
N GLU A 521 -12.50 42.41 -4.78
CA GLU A 521 -13.61 41.47 -4.83
C GLU A 521 -13.48 40.31 -3.82
N VAL A 522 -12.25 39.95 -3.43
CA VAL A 522 -11.97 38.87 -2.47
C VAL A 522 -12.10 39.41 -1.05
N VAL A 523 -13.24 39.16 -0.43
CA VAL A 523 -13.64 39.77 0.85
C VAL A 523 -13.80 38.78 1.99
N TRP A 524 -13.82 37.48 1.69
CA TRP A 524 -13.93 36.42 2.69
C TRP A 524 -12.62 36.28 3.47
N LYS A 525 -12.62 36.76 4.71
CA LYS A 525 -11.45 36.82 5.60
C LYS A 525 -11.68 35.95 6.83
N ARG A 526 -10.77 35.96 7.81
CA ARG A 526 -10.93 35.25 9.09
C ARG A 526 -11.86 36.03 10.04
N ALA A 527 -13.10 36.27 9.62
CA ALA A 527 -14.18 36.84 10.43
C ALA A 527 -15.22 35.75 10.78
N SER A 528 -16.28 36.07 11.53
CA SER A 528 -17.41 35.16 11.71
C SER A 528 -18.09 34.86 10.37
N LEU A 529 -18.80 33.72 10.26
CA LEU A 529 -19.56 33.35 9.07
C LEU A 529 -20.47 34.50 8.61
N THR A 530 -21.25 35.04 9.54
CA THR A 530 -22.14 36.18 9.27
C THR A 530 -21.37 37.42 8.79
N GLY A 531 -20.24 37.75 9.42
CA GLY A 531 -19.41 38.88 9.00
C GLY A 531 -18.87 38.74 7.57
N ASN A 532 -18.41 37.53 7.22
CA ASN A 532 -17.96 37.21 5.87
C ASN A 532 -19.10 37.28 4.84
N MET A 533 -20.29 36.79 5.19
CA MET A 533 -21.47 36.87 4.33
C MET A 533 -21.89 38.32 4.08
N ILE A 534 -21.85 39.18 5.11
CA ILE A 534 -22.12 40.62 4.98
C ILE A 534 -21.10 41.27 4.03
N ALA A 535 -19.80 41.02 4.23
CA ALA A 535 -18.77 41.58 3.37
C ALA A 535 -18.94 41.13 1.90
N ALA A 536 -19.27 39.86 1.66
CA ALA A 536 -19.59 39.35 0.33
C ALA A 536 -20.83 40.02 -0.28
N LEU A 537 -21.90 40.19 0.52
CA LEU A 537 -23.12 40.86 0.10
C LEU A 537 -22.86 42.32 -0.32
N GLU A 538 -22.22 43.10 0.56
CA GLU A 538 -21.86 44.49 0.30
C GLU A 538 -21.03 44.62 -0.98
N ARG A 539 -20.02 43.76 -1.13
CA ARG A 539 -19.15 43.76 -2.30
C ARG A 539 -19.92 43.45 -3.58
N ARG A 540 -20.78 42.44 -3.55
CA ARG A 540 -21.60 42.07 -4.72
C ARG A 540 -22.61 43.14 -5.10
N ILE A 541 -23.21 43.85 -4.13
CA ILE A 541 -24.09 44.99 -4.42
C ILE A 541 -23.29 46.12 -5.09
N MET A 542 -22.12 46.47 -4.55
CA MET A 542 -21.27 47.52 -5.13
C MET A 542 -20.83 47.17 -6.57
N ASP A 543 -20.37 45.94 -6.79
CA ASP A 543 -19.94 45.48 -8.12
C ASP A 543 -21.12 45.34 -9.09
N GLY A 544 -22.29 44.93 -8.58
CA GLY A 544 -23.54 44.88 -9.35
C GLY A 544 -23.95 46.25 -9.87
N LEU A 545 -23.97 47.27 -9.00
CA LEU A 545 -24.26 48.65 -9.38
C LEU A 545 -23.22 49.18 -10.39
N ARG A 546 -21.94 48.89 -10.17
CA ARG A 546 -20.86 49.31 -11.08
C ARG A 546 -20.99 48.68 -12.47
N ASN A 547 -21.42 47.42 -12.54
CA ASN A 547 -21.60 46.68 -13.80
C ASN A 547 -23.01 46.85 -14.40
N GLY A 548 -23.87 47.67 -13.78
CA GLY A 548 -25.21 47.96 -14.25
C GLY A 548 -26.17 46.77 -14.18
N CYS A 549 -26.09 45.95 -13.13
CA CYS A 549 -27.10 44.92 -12.86
C CYS A 549 -28.46 45.57 -12.55
N GLU A 550 -29.52 45.05 -13.16
CA GLU A 550 -30.90 45.51 -12.92
C GLU A 550 -31.49 44.85 -11.67
N THR A 551 -31.01 43.65 -11.34
CA THR A 551 -31.43 42.84 -10.19
C THR A 551 -30.30 42.64 -9.18
N LEU A 552 -30.65 42.30 -7.94
CA LEU A 552 -29.66 41.95 -6.93
C LEU A 552 -28.90 40.68 -7.36
N PRO A 553 -27.55 40.69 -7.41
CA PRO A 553 -26.74 39.56 -7.90
C PRO A 553 -26.59 38.44 -6.84
N LEU A 554 -27.73 37.99 -6.31
CA LEU A 554 -27.89 37.05 -5.19
C LEU A 554 -28.83 35.88 -5.55
N ASP A 555 -29.08 35.64 -6.83
CA ASP A 555 -29.87 34.50 -7.25
C ASP A 555 -29.18 33.20 -6.82
N CYS A 556 -29.93 32.13 -6.57
CA CYS A 556 -29.39 30.90 -6.02
C CYS A 556 -29.86 29.68 -6.82
N LYS A 557 -28.98 28.67 -6.94
CA LYS A 557 -29.35 27.40 -7.57
C LYS A 557 -30.21 26.50 -6.68
N ARG A 558 -30.18 26.72 -5.37
CA ARG A 558 -30.93 25.95 -4.39
C ARG A 558 -31.35 26.84 -3.23
N SER A 559 -32.66 27.05 -3.09
CA SER A 559 -33.24 27.84 -2.01
C SER A 559 -33.37 27.05 -0.71
N LEU A 560 -33.28 27.73 0.43
CA LEU A 560 -33.57 27.13 1.73
C LEU A 560 -35.07 27.14 2.02
N PRO A 561 -35.61 26.12 2.72
CA PRO A 561 -36.95 26.22 3.30
C PRO A 561 -36.97 27.27 4.43
N LEU A 562 -38.15 27.81 4.74
CA LEU A 562 -38.31 28.79 5.83
C LEU A 562 -37.85 28.26 7.20
N GLU A 563 -38.04 26.97 7.46
CA GLU A 563 -37.58 26.29 8.68
C GLU A 563 -36.05 26.39 8.87
N ALA A 564 -35.26 26.18 7.81
CA ALA A 564 -33.80 26.33 7.88
C ALA A 564 -33.39 27.77 8.21
N ILE A 565 -34.13 28.74 7.66
CA ILE A 565 -33.86 30.16 7.90
C ILE A 565 -34.17 30.51 9.36
N ALA A 566 -35.30 30.02 9.90
CA ALA A 566 -35.65 30.20 11.31
C ALA A 566 -34.58 29.61 12.25
N LEU A 567 -34.13 28.39 11.99
CA LEU A 567 -33.07 27.73 12.77
C LEU A 567 -31.73 28.47 12.66
N PHE A 568 -31.36 28.97 11.48
CA PHE A 568 -30.16 29.79 11.32
C PHE A 568 -30.25 31.11 12.12
N LEU A 569 -31.40 31.79 12.09
CA LEU A 569 -31.62 33.01 12.86
C LEU A 569 -31.63 32.77 14.37
N ALA A 570 -32.03 31.57 14.81
CA ALA A 570 -31.97 31.14 16.20
C ALA A 570 -30.55 30.79 16.68
N GLY A 571 -29.55 30.72 15.78
CA GLY A 571 -28.18 30.34 16.13
C GLY A 571 -27.97 28.86 16.41
N GLU A 572 -28.89 28.00 15.93
CA GLU A 572 -28.81 26.54 16.07
C GLU A 572 -27.65 25.88 15.28
N PRO A 573 -27.32 26.28 14.03
CA PRO A 573 -26.27 25.59 13.26
C PRO A 573 -24.87 25.94 13.77
N ASP A 574 -23.95 24.99 13.60
CA ASP A 574 -22.52 25.21 13.83
C ASP A 574 -21.91 26.03 12.67
N ASP A 575 -21.66 27.32 12.90
CA ASP A 575 -21.05 28.26 11.96
C ASP A 575 -19.71 27.75 11.38
N GLU A 576 -18.87 27.07 12.17
CA GLU A 576 -17.58 26.55 11.71
C GLU A 576 -17.79 25.40 10.73
N ARG A 577 -18.76 24.53 11.02
CA ARG A 577 -19.15 23.44 10.11
C ARG A 577 -19.77 24.00 8.83
N VAL A 578 -20.63 25.00 8.91
CA VAL A 578 -21.21 25.66 7.72
C VAL A 578 -20.10 26.23 6.84
N GLU A 579 -19.13 26.95 7.41
CA GLU A 579 -18.04 27.54 6.63
C GLU A 579 -17.14 26.47 5.97
N ARG A 580 -16.79 25.41 6.70
CA ARG A 580 -16.02 24.27 6.15
C ARG A 580 -16.76 23.61 4.98
N LEU A 581 -18.06 23.36 5.13
CA LEU A 581 -18.89 22.78 4.08
C LEU A 581 -19.06 23.75 2.90
N PHE A 582 -19.24 25.04 3.17
CA PHE A 582 -19.38 26.06 2.13
C PHE A 582 -18.15 26.06 1.22
N ARG A 583 -16.94 26.11 1.81
CA ARG A 583 -15.68 26.03 1.04
C ARG A 583 -15.56 24.75 0.22
N ALA A 584 -15.96 23.61 0.80
CA ALA A 584 -15.96 22.32 0.12
C ALA A 584 -16.92 22.29 -1.08
N LEU A 585 -18.11 22.85 -0.93
CA LEU A 585 -19.13 22.88 -1.95
C LEU A 585 -18.85 23.91 -3.06
N LEU A 586 -18.01 24.93 -2.84
CA LEU A 586 -17.54 25.85 -3.89
C LEU A 586 -16.67 25.16 -4.97
N LEU A 587 -16.14 23.97 -4.68
CA LEU A 587 -15.34 23.20 -5.63
C LEU A 587 -16.20 22.51 -6.70
N ILE A 588 -17.51 22.39 -6.46
CA ILE A 588 -18.49 21.74 -7.33
C ILE A 588 -18.96 22.71 -8.41
N ASP A 589 -19.15 22.21 -9.63
CA ASP A 589 -19.66 23.01 -10.74
C ASP A 589 -21.17 23.24 -10.63
N HIS A 590 -21.56 24.36 -9.99
CA HIS A 590 -22.96 24.81 -9.86
C HIS A 590 -23.59 25.35 -11.14
N ARG A 591 -22.86 25.38 -12.26
CA ARG A 591 -23.39 25.80 -13.56
C ARG A 591 -24.06 24.63 -14.29
N ALA A 592 -23.67 23.40 -13.98
CA ALA A 592 -24.32 22.20 -14.47
C ALA A 592 -25.66 21.96 -13.74
N PRO A 593 -26.59 21.18 -14.34
CA PRO A 593 -27.81 20.79 -13.64
C PRO A 593 -27.50 20.09 -12.32
N LEU A 594 -28.06 20.61 -11.23
CA LEU A 594 -27.93 20.01 -9.91
C LEU A 594 -28.86 18.80 -9.79
N PRO A 595 -28.49 17.76 -9.02
CA PRO A 595 -29.37 16.64 -8.74
C PRO A 595 -30.63 17.12 -7.99
N GLU A 596 -31.71 16.35 -8.12
CA GLU A 596 -32.94 16.59 -7.35
C GLU A 596 -32.65 16.62 -5.84
N ARG A 597 -33.48 17.36 -5.09
CA ARG A 597 -33.34 17.40 -3.63
C ARG A 597 -33.56 16.00 -3.08
N LEU A 598 -32.54 15.48 -2.41
CA LEU A 598 -32.66 14.25 -1.63
C LEU A 598 -33.67 14.44 -0.49
N PRO A 599 -34.34 13.35 -0.05
CA PRO A 599 -35.24 13.39 1.10
C PRO A 599 -34.51 13.94 2.33
N ARG A 600 -35.14 14.87 3.04
CA ARG A 600 -34.55 15.52 4.21
C ARG A 600 -34.97 14.78 5.49
N PRO A 601 -34.05 14.59 6.47
CA PRO A 601 -34.46 14.24 7.82
C PRO A 601 -35.29 15.38 8.44
N LYS A 602 -36.12 15.08 9.44
CA LYS A 602 -36.78 16.13 10.25
C LYS A 602 -35.70 16.87 11.05
N TRP A 603 -35.68 18.19 10.94
CA TRP A 603 -34.86 19.04 11.81
C TRP A 603 -35.58 19.32 13.13
N PRO A 604 -34.88 19.86 14.15
CA PRO A 604 -35.55 20.35 15.35
C PRO A 604 -36.62 21.37 14.99
N ASP A 605 -37.73 21.36 15.72
CA ASP A 605 -38.71 22.44 15.59
C ASP A 605 -38.02 23.76 15.95
N PRO A 606 -38.18 24.83 15.15
CA PRO A 606 -37.61 26.11 15.47
C PRO A 606 -38.13 26.60 16.82
N PRO A 607 -37.30 27.30 17.63
CA PRO A 607 -37.78 27.90 18.86
C PRO A 607 -38.95 28.87 18.57
N PRO A 608 -39.91 28.96 19.50
CA PRO A 608 -41.16 29.71 19.30
C PRO A 608 -40.98 31.21 19.07
#